data_AF-A0A8U0M4J7-F1
#
_entry.id   AF-A0A8U0M4J7-F1
#
_cell.length_a   1.000
_cell.length_b   1.000
_cell.length_c   1.000
_cell.angle_alpha   90.00
_cell.angle_beta   90.00
_cell.angle_gamma   90.00
#
_symmetry.space_group_name_H-M   'P 1'
#
loop_
_entity.id
_entity.type
_entity.pdbx_description
1 polymer ?
#
loop_
_entity_poly.entity_id
_entity_poly.type
_entity_poly.pdbx_seq_one_letter_code
_entity_poly.pdbx_strand_id
1 'polypeptide(L)'
;MHDYMLMLTSAAVLAILIIVLVRKVTFRNRCPVCGNRHPDRVARPRWVKAALPMLPIKSFRCLDCYQKYMQIDLSSSQEPQQATR
;
A
#
# COMPACT_ATOMS: atom_id res chain seq x y z
N MET A 1 32.69 -3.85 -16.96
CA MET A 1 31.67 -2.81 -17.28
C MET A 1 30.26 -3.35 -17.31
N HIS A 2 30.01 -4.58 -17.82
CA HIS A 2 28.68 -5.20 -17.83
C HIS A 2 28.04 -5.35 -16.44
N ASP A 3 28.80 -5.75 -15.42
CA ASP A 3 28.26 -5.98 -14.06
C ASP A 3 27.78 -4.68 -13.39
N TYR A 4 28.49 -3.57 -13.61
CA TYR A 4 28.08 -2.25 -13.12
C TYR A 4 26.82 -1.75 -13.81
N MET A 5 26.67 -2.00 -15.12
CA MET A 5 25.44 -1.71 -15.88
C MET A 5 24.25 -2.52 -15.35
N LEU A 6 24.45 -3.81 -15.00
CA LEU A 6 23.43 -4.68 -14.42
C LEU A 6 23.01 -4.26 -13.00
N MET A 7 23.96 -3.82 -12.17
CA MET A 7 23.65 -3.27 -10.85
C MET A 7 22.90 -1.93 -10.94
N LEU A 8 23.31 -1.03 -11.81
CA LEU A 8 22.65 0.28 -12.00
C LEU A 8 21.22 0.12 -12.51
N THR A 9 21.00 -0.76 -13.49
CA THR A 9 19.66 -1.01 -14.04
C THR A 9 18.74 -1.69 -13.03
N SER A 10 19.21 -2.71 -12.31
CA SER A 10 18.41 -3.37 -11.27
C SER A 10 18.05 -2.43 -10.12
N ALA A 11 18.98 -1.59 -9.66
CA ALA A 11 18.72 -0.57 -8.65
C ALA A 11 17.68 0.46 -9.13
N ALA A 12 17.76 0.91 -10.38
CA ALA A 12 16.80 1.84 -10.96
C ALA A 12 15.39 1.22 -11.05
N VAL A 13 15.28 -0.05 -11.48
CA VAL A 13 14.00 -0.76 -11.53
C VAL A 13 13.39 -0.90 -10.13
N LEU A 14 14.19 -1.27 -9.12
CA LEU A 14 13.77 -1.34 -7.73
C LEU A 14 13.27 0.00 -7.21
N ALA A 15 14.02 1.09 -7.46
CA ALA A 15 13.63 2.43 -7.05
C ALA A 15 12.29 2.86 -7.67
N ILE A 16 12.08 2.60 -8.97
CA ILE A 16 10.81 2.89 -9.65
C ILE A 16 9.67 2.08 -9.01
N LEU A 17 9.88 0.80 -8.74
CA LEU A 17 8.90 -0.07 -8.09
C LEU A 17 8.50 0.47 -6.71
N ILE A 18 9.48 0.87 -5.90
CA ILE A 18 9.25 1.48 -4.58
C ILE A 18 8.44 2.77 -4.72
N ILE A 19 8.81 3.66 -5.64
CA ILE A 19 8.08 4.93 -5.86
C ILE A 19 6.62 4.66 -6.26
N VAL A 20 6.39 3.70 -7.16
CA VAL A 20 5.04 3.33 -7.60
C VAL A 20 4.23 2.75 -6.45
N LEU A 21 4.84 1.90 -5.62
CA LEU A 21 4.18 1.32 -4.45
C LEU A 21 3.85 2.41 -3.41
N VAL A 22 4.81 3.28 -3.08
CA VAL A 22 4.59 4.40 -2.14
C VAL A 22 3.52 5.35 -2.65
N ARG A 23 3.42 5.59 -3.96
CA ARG A 23 2.33 6.40 -4.54
C ARG A 23 0.97 5.72 -4.51
N LYS A 24 0.90 4.39 -4.41
CA LYS A 24 -0.35 3.63 -4.31
C LYS A 24 -0.74 3.28 -2.87
N VAL A 25 0.20 3.37 -1.94
CA VAL A 25 0.03 3.02 -0.54
C VAL A 25 -0.03 4.29 0.30
N THR A 26 -1.15 4.51 0.98
CA THR A 26 -1.32 5.65 1.88
C THR A 26 -1.57 5.18 3.31
N PHE A 27 -1.06 5.93 4.28
CA PHE A 27 -1.41 5.75 5.69
C PHE A 27 -2.49 6.73 6.15
N ARG A 28 -2.92 7.62 5.25
CA ARG A 28 -3.90 8.68 5.54
C ARG A 28 -5.22 8.41 4.80
N ASN A 29 -6.34 8.88 5.35
CA ASN A 29 -7.67 8.87 4.67
C ASN A 29 -7.74 9.90 3.53
N ARG A 30 -6.74 9.92 2.63
CA ARG A 30 -6.72 10.80 1.45
C ARG A 30 -6.17 10.05 0.26
N CYS A 31 -6.68 10.37 -0.92
CA CYS A 31 -6.15 9.82 -2.15
C CYS A 31 -4.69 10.28 -2.35
N PRO A 32 -3.71 9.38 -2.56
CA PRO A 32 -2.31 9.78 -2.78
C PRO A 32 -2.06 10.44 -4.14
N VAL A 33 -3.03 10.37 -5.06
CA VAL A 33 -2.92 10.94 -6.42
C VAL A 33 -3.46 12.37 -6.45
N CYS A 34 -4.69 12.60 -5.99
CA CYS A 34 -5.34 13.92 -6.04
C CYS A 34 -5.45 14.63 -4.69
N GLY A 35 -5.11 13.96 -3.58
CA GLY A 35 -5.20 14.54 -2.24
C GLY A 35 -6.62 14.63 -1.64
N ASN A 36 -7.66 14.25 -2.39
CA ASN A 36 -9.04 14.43 -1.95
C ASN A 36 -9.47 13.42 -0.86
N ARG A 37 -10.47 13.81 -0.04
CA ARG A 37 -10.91 13.12 1.18
C ARG A 37 -12.13 12.21 1.02
N HIS A 38 -12.45 11.77 -0.20
CA HIS A 38 -13.59 10.89 -0.49
C HIS A 38 -13.14 9.48 -0.93
N PRO A 39 -12.67 8.64 0.02
CA PRO A 39 -12.43 7.22 -0.23
C PRO A 39 -13.75 6.45 -0.29
N ASP A 40 -14.06 5.84 -1.44
CA ASP A 40 -15.05 4.78 -1.52
C ASP A 40 -14.39 3.43 -1.22
N ARG A 41 -14.96 2.64 -0.31
CA ARG A 41 -14.34 1.39 0.13
C ARG A 41 -14.64 0.29 -0.88
N VAL A 42 -13.58 -0.27 -1.48
CA VAL A 42 -13.70 -1.34 -2.46
C VAL A 42 -13.33 -2.67 -1.83
N ALA A 43 -14.08 -3.72 -2.18
CA ALA A 43 -13.78 -5.08 -1.77
C ALA A 43 -12.34 -5.45 -2.16
N ARG A 44 -11.60 -6.02 -1.19
CA ARG A 44 -10.23 -6.49 -1.42
C ARG A 44 -10.29 -7.67 -2.40
N PRO A 45 -9.50 -7.68 -3.48
CA PRO A 45 -9.53 -8.80 -4.41
C PRO A 45 -9.04 -10.08 -3.71
N ARG A 46 -9.68 -11.22 -4.05
CA ARG A 46 -9.49 -12.51 -3.33
C ARG A 46 -8.02 -12.95 -3.25
N TRP A 47 -7.23 -12.69 -4.30
CA TRP A 47 -5.81 -13.02 -4.33
C TRP A 47 -4.99 -12.23 -3.31
N VAL A 48 -5.30 -10.95 -3.06
CA VAL A 48 -4.63 -10.16 -2.02
C VAL A 48 -5.02 -10.66 -0.64
N LYS A 49 -6.28 -11.05 -0.45
CA LYS A 49 -6.75 -11.66 0.81
C LYS A 49 -6.04 -12.99 1.08
N ALA A 50 -5.79 -13.79 0.04
CA ALA A 50 -5.09 -15.07 0.15
C ALA A 50 -3.58 -14.91 0.40
N ALA A 51 -2.92 -13.97 -0.27
CA ALA A 51 -1.48 -13.73 -0.12
C ALA A 51 -1.13 -13.04 1.22
N LEU A 52 -1.99 -12.14 1.69
CA LEU A 52 -1.72 -11.27 2.84
C LEU A 52 -2.95 -11.19 3.77
N PRO A 53 -3.42 -12.34 4.33
CA PRO A 53 -4.63 -12.39 5.15
C PRO A 53 -4.48 -11.61 6.46
N MET A 54 -3.26 -11.57 7.00
CA MET A 54 -2.95 -10.98 8.31
C MET A 54 -2.68 -9.46 8.27
N LEU A 55 -2.52 -8.88 7.07
CA LEU A 55 -2.21 -7.45 6.96
C LEU A 55 -3.49 -6.60 6.91
N PRO A 56 -3.57 -5.53 7.72
CA PRO A 56 -4.72 -4.61 7.81
C PRO A 56 -4.76 -3.62 6.64
N ILE A 57 -4.71 -4.13 5.41
CA ILE A 57 -4.74 -3.30 4.21
C ILE A 57 -6.18 -3.23 3.70
N LYS A 58 -6.71 -2.02 3.69
CA LYS A 58 -8.03 -1.68 3.13
C LYS A 58 -7.82 -1.12 1.72
N SER A 59 -8.62 -1.57 0.76
CA SER A 59 -8.64 -1.05 -0.60
C SER A 59 -9.67 0.05 -0.75
N PHE A 60 -9.28 1.17 -1.33
CA PHE A 60 -10.14 2.31 -1.58
C PHE A 60 -10.06 2.75 -3.03
N ARG A 61 -11.13 3.37 -3.51
CA ARG A 61 -11.20 4.07 -4.79
C ARG A 61 -11.53 5.52 -4.51
N CYS A 62 -10.78 6.43 -5.10
CA CYS A 62 -11.14 7.85 -5.04
C CYS A 62 -12.34 8.11 -5.96
N LEU A 63 -13.33 8.87 -5.49
CA LEU A 63 -14.50 9.23 -6.32
C LEU A 63 -14.20 10.34 -7.35
N ASP A 64 -13.16 11.14 -7.13
CA ASP A 64 -12.79 12.22 -8.07
C ASP A 64 -11.92 11.72 -9.22
N CYS A 65 -10.79 11.08 -8.89
CA CYS A 65 -9.83 10.63 -9.92
C CYS A 65 -10.04 9.16 -10.32
N TYR A 66 -10.99 8.46 -9.69
CA TYR A 66 -11.32 7.04 -9.93
C TYR A 66 -10.15 6.05 -9.74
N GLN A 67 -9.01 6.53 -9.25
CA GLN A 67 -7.82 5.73 -8.98
C GLN A 67 -8.02 4.85 -7.75
N LYS A 68 -7.53 3.62 -7.85
CA LYS A 68 -7.52 2.65 -6.76
C LYS A 68 -6.23 2.78 -5.98
N TYR A 69 -6.35 2.83 -4.66
CA TYR A 69 -5.21 2.88 -3.75
C TYR A 69 -5.44 1.98 -2.55
N MET A 70 -4.35 1.60 -1.91
CA MET A 70 -4.36 0.77 -0.72
C MET A 70 -4.04 1.64 0.48
N GLN A 71 -4.83 1.47 1.53
CA GLN A 71 -4.56 2.09 2.81
C GLN A 71 -4.11 1.01 3.79
N ILE A 72 -2.97 1.25 4.45
CA ILE A 72 -2.51 0.40 5.54
C ILE A 72 -3.03 1.02 6.83
N ASP A 73 -3.86 0.28 7.54
CA ASP A 73 -4.35 0.67 8.85
C ASP A 73 -3.36 0.16 9.90
N LEU A 74 -2.42 1.00 10.35
CA LEU A 74 -1.40 0.58 11.33
C LEU A 74 -1.99 0.28 12.71
N SER A 75 -3.27 0.60 12.96
CA SER A 75 -3.90 0.41 14.26
C SER A 75 -4.07 -1.05 14.66
N SER A 76 -3.80 -2.02 13.77
CA SER A 76 -3.87 -3.44 14.12
C SER A 76 -2.53 -4.10 14.41
N SER A 77 -1.42 -3.35 14.50
CA SER A 77 -0.07 -3.93 14.65
C SER A 77 0.54 -3.75 16.04
N GLN A 78 -0.21 -3.29 17.04
CA GLN A 78 0.28 -3.12 18.41
C GLN A 78 -0.77 -3.53 19.45
N GLU A 79 -0.88 -4.84 19.71
CA GLU A 79 -1.27 -5.40 21.02
C GLU A 79 -0.98 -6.92 21.05
N PRO A 80 0.19 -7.36 21.55
CA PRO A 80 0.25 -8.63 22.26
C PRO A 80 -0.32 -8.41 23.66
N GLN A 81 -1.42 -9.12 23.93
CA GLN A 81 -1.99 -9.48 25.23
C GLN A 81 -1.11 -9.19 26.47
N GLN A 82 -1.56 -8.30 27.35
CA GLN A 82 -1.33 -8.45 28.79
C GLN A 82 -2.65 -8.26 29.54
N ALA A 83 -3.47 -9.31 29.47
CA ALA A 83 -4.43 -9.62 30.51
C ALA A 83 -3.68 -10.41 31.59
N THR A 84 -3.27 -9.73 32.66
CA THR A 84 -3.00 -10.42 33.91
C THR A 84 -3.65 -9.62 35.03
N ARG A 85 -4.53 -10.34 35.73
CA ARG A 85 -5.26 -9.94 36.94
C ARG A 85 -4.37 -9.33 38.01
#